data_AF-A0A6G4WQ49-F1
#
_entry.id   AF-A0A6G4WQ49-F1
#
_cell.length_a   1.000
_cell.length_b   1.000
_cell.length_c   1.000
_cell.angle_alpha   90.00
_cell.angle_beta   90.00
_cell.angle_gamma   90.00
#
_symmetry.space_group_name_H-M   'P 1'
#
loop_
_entity.id
_entity.type
_entity.pdbx_description
1 polymer ?
#
loop_
_entity_poly.entity_id
_entity_poly.type
_entity_poly.pdbx_seq_one_letter_code
_entity_poly.pdbx_strand_id
1 'polypeptide(L)'
;MPRQQLTPDEVEQLGEATGKIAALAAKALNRTWPHLAVEDLVEQFTRDGALEMIAATYLGGIERGRTPGEAAGEAGTALIRVWADARLEARARLDAQRAEDPATEPVVVCTCGTSVHDNDEARRGHADAWHSEKSPAVWGPPVIRGRATT
;
A
#
# COMPACT_ATOMS: atom_id res chain seq x y z
N MET A 1 -18.61 -29.38 18.02
CA MET A 1 -17.42 -30.05 17.45
C MET A 1 -16.29 -29.92 18.46
N PRO A 2 -15.68 -31.02 18.94
CA PRO A 2 -14.51 -30.93 19.81
C PRO A 2 -13.38 -30.20 19.07
N ARG A 3 -12.68 -29.28 19.75
CA ARG A 3 -11.45 -28.70 19.22
C ARG A 3 -10.41 -29.82 19.15
N GLN A 4 -10.05 -30.25 17.96
CA GLN A 4 -8.96 -31.21 17.78
C GLN A 4 -7.68 -30.52 18.25
N GLN A 5 -7.07 -31.04 19.32
CA GLN A 5 -5.77 -30.57 19.78
C GLN A 5 -4.70 -31.16 18.88
N LEU A 6 -3.85 -30.29 18.32
CA LEU A 6 -2.66 -30.69 17.61
C LEU A 6 -1.65 -31.29 18.60
N THR A 7 -0.97 -32.34 18.17
CA THR A 7 0.21 -32.88 18.84
C THR A 7 1.38 -31.91 18.74
N PRO A 8 2.40 -32.02 19.62
CA PRO A 8 3.59 -31.16 19.54
C PRO A 8 4.26 -31.16 18.16
N ASP A 9 4.39 -32.33 17.54
CA ASP A 9 4.99 -32.48 16.21
C ASP A 9 4.17 -31.78 15.12
N GLU A 10 2.83 -31.84 15.21
CA GLU A 10 1.94 -31.13 14.29
C GLU A 10 2.00 -29.61 14.49
N VAL A 11 2.16 -29.13 15.73
CA VAL A 11 2.35 -27.71 16.02
C VAL A 11 3.66 -27.21 15.40
N GLU A 12 4.74 -27.97 15.52
CA GLU A 12 6.03 -27.62 14.92
C GLU A 12 5.93 -27.56 13.39
N GLN A 13 5.33 -28.57 12.76
CA GLN A 13 5.13 -28.62 11.31
C GLN A 13 4.25 -27.46 10.81
N LEU A 14 3.20 -27.10 11.55
CA LEU A 14 2.35 -25.96 11.22
C LEU A 14 3.12 -24.64 11.34
N GLY A 15 3.93 -24.47 12.39
CA GLY A 15 4.80 -23.31 12.56
C GLY A 15 5.80 -23.15 11.42
N GLU A 16 6.42 -24.26 11.01
CA GLU A 16 7.35 -24.26 9.88
C GLU A 16 6.64 -23.92 8.56
N ALA A 17 5.48 -24.53 8.29
CA ALA A 17 4.69 -24.28 7.09
C ALA A 17 4.25 -22.82 6.99
N THR A 18 3.69 -22.26 8.08
CA THR A 18 3.21 -20.88 8.14
C THR A 18 4.35 -19.88 7.94
N GLY A 19 5.49 -20.06 8.61
CA GLY A 19 6.68 -19.24 8.43
C GLY A 19 7.23 -19.28 7.00
N LYS A 20 7.29 -20.48 6.40
CA LYS A 20 7.71 -20.63 4.99
C LYS A 20 6.76 -19.93 4.02
N ILE A 21 5.45 -20.04 4.23
CA ILE A 21 4.45 -19.36 3.39
C ILE A 21 4.62 -17.85 3.48
N ALA A 22 4.76 -17.29 4.69
CA ALA A 22 4.99 -15.86 4.90
C ALA A 22 6.26 -15.38 4.19
N ALA A 23 7.39 -16.07 4.38
CA ALA A 23 8.66 -15.71 3.76
C ALA A 23 8.62 -15.78 2.22
N LEU A 24 7.99 -16.81 1.66
CA LEU A 24 7.86 -16.97 0.22
C LEU A 24 6.93 -15.91 -0.40
N ALA A 25 5.84 -15.56 0.29
CA ALA A 25 4.96 -14.48 -0.13
C ALA A 25 5.68 -13.12 -0.13
N ALA A 26 6.43 -12.81 0.94
CA ALA A 26 7.25 -11.60 1.02
C ALA A 26 8.27 -11.53 -0.13
N LYS A 27 8.97 -12.64 -0.40
CA LYS A 27 9.93 -12.74 -1.51
C LYS A 27 9.26 -12.58 -2.88
N ALA A 28 8.05 -13.12 -3.06
CA ALA A 28 7.29 -12.96 -4.29
C ALA A 28 6.91 -11.49 -4.52
N LEU A 29 6.41 -10.80 -3.49
CA LEU A 29 6.09 -9.38 -3.55
C LEU A 29 7.32 -8.52 -3.83
N ASN A 30 8.44 -8.76 -3.15
CA ASN A 30 9.68 -8.01 -3.39
C ASN A 30 10.20 -8.22 -4.83
N ARG A 31 10.09 -9.44 -5.39
CA ARG A 31 10.46 -9.69 -6.79
C ARG A 31 9.60 -8.91 -7.78
N THR A 32 8.30 -8.78 -7.52
CA THR A 32 7.39 -8.01 -8.38
C THR A 32 7.54 -6.50 -8.17
N TRP A 33 7.80 -6.07 -6.93
CA TRP A 33 7.96 -4.68 -6.53
C TRP A 33 9.25 -4.49 -5.71
N PRO A 34 10.41 -4.32 -6.36
CA PRO A 34 11.71 -4.28 -5.69
C PRO A 34 11.91 -3.14 -4.68
N HIS A 35 11.04 -2.12 -4.73
CA HIS A 35 11.05 -1.01 -3.77
C HIS A 35 10.44 -1.39 -2.41
N LEU A 36 9.76 -2.54 -2.30
CA LEU A 36 9.28 -3.06 -1.02
C LEU A 36 10.42 -3.80 -0.33
N ALA A 37 10.84 -3.35 0.86
CA ALA A 37 11.85 -4.05 1.64
C ALA A 37 11.32 -5.44 2.04
N VAL A 38 12.12 -6.48 1.79
CA VAL A 38 11.70 -7.86 2.07
C VAL A 38 11.63 -8.12 3.57
N GLU A 39 12.49 -7.48 4.34
CA GLU A 39 12.53 -7.54 5.80
C GLU A 39 11.23 -7.00 6.40
N ASP A 40 10.77 -5.83 5.95
CA ASP A 40 9.52 -5.21 6.40
C ASP A 40 8.30 -6.08 6.02
N LEU A 41 8.33 -6.69 4.84
CA LEU A 41 7.28 -7.60 4.39
C LEU A 41 7.23 -8.87 5.25
N VAL A 42 8.40 -9.45 5.57
CA VAL A 42 8.49 -10.61 6.47
C VAL A 42 7.96 -10.25 7.85
N GLU A 43 8.39 -9.13 8.43
CA GLU A 43 7.91 -8.67 9.74
C GLU A 43 6.39 -8.55 9.76
N GLN A 44 5.80 -7.91 8.73
CA GLN A 44 4.35 -7.75 8.61
C GLN A 44 3.63 -9.10 8.46
N PHE A 45 4.17 -10.01 7.66
CA PHE A 45 3.57 -11.32 7.37
C PHE A 45 3.72 -12.34 8.50
N THR A 46 4.60 -12.06 9.47
CA THR A 46 4.77 -12.86 10.68
C THR A 46 4.09 -12.27 11.92
N ARG A 47 3.24 -11.23 11.78
CA ARG A 47 2.40 -10.75 12.88
C ARG A 47 1.30 -11.76 13.19
N ASP A 48 0.87 -11.81 14.45
CA ASP A 48 -0.10 -12.80 14.95
C ASP A 48 -1.31 -12.99 14.03
N GLY A 49 -1.99 -11.91 13.64
CA GLY A 49 -3.17 -12.01 12.75
C GLY A 49 -2.86 -12.53 11.34
N ALA A 50 -1.66 -12.27 10.81
CA ALA A 50 -1.24 -12.83 9.52
C ALA A 50 -0.92 -14.32 9.66
N LEU A 51 -0.21 -14.72 10.72
CA LEU A 51 0.09 -16.13 11.00
C LEU A 51 -1.17 -16.96 11.26
N GLU A 52 -2.13 -16.42 12.03
CA GLU A 52 -3.43 -17.05 12.26
C GLU A 52 -4.20 -17.25 10.94
N MET A 53 -4.22 -16.25 10.07
CA MET A 53 -4.90 -16.35 8.77
C MET A 53 -4.22 -17.38 7.85
N ILE A 54 -2.89 -17.39 7.81
CA ILE A 54 -2.13 -18.38 7.03
C ILE A 54 -2.42 -19.79 7.55
N ALA A 55 -2.34 -19.99 8.87
CA ALA A 55 -2.60 -21.28 9.52
C ALA A 55 -4.02 -21.78 9.24
N ALA A 56 -5.03 -20.92 9.45
CA ALA A 56 -6.43 -21.26 9.21
C ALA A 56 -6.69 -21.60 7.73
N THR A 57 -6.14 -20.82 6.80
CA THR A 57 -6.31 -21.06 5.36
C THR A 57 -5.63 -22.36 4.93
N TYR A 58 -4.41 -22.60 5.43
CA TYR A 58 -3.62 -23.79 5.16
C TYR A 58 -4.34 -25.05 5.67
N LEU A 59 -4.70 -25.08 6.96
CA LEU A 59 -5.41 -26.22 7.57
C LEU A 59 -6.75 -26.48 6.89
N GLY A 60 -7.52 -25.43 6.58
CA GLY A 60 -8.77 -25.57 5.84
C GLY A 60 -8.56 -26.17 4.44
N GLY A 61 -7.42 -25.89 3.79
CA GLY A 61 -7.03 -26.52 2.52
C GLY A 61 -6.78 -28.03 2.68
N ILE A 62 -6.08 -28.42 3.74
CA ILE A 62 -5.81 -29.82 4.10
C ILE A 62 -7.12 -30.56 4.40
N GLU A 63 -8.01 -29.96 5.21
CA GLU A 63 -9.33 -30.53 5.53
C GLU A 63 -10.20 -30.76 4.29
N ARG A 64 -10.05 -29.92 3.26
CA ARG A 64 -10.70 -30.07 1.94
C ARG A 64 -10.02 -31.11 1.04
N GLY A 65 -9.00 -31.82 1.51
CA GLY A 65 -8.29 -32.86 0.77
C GLY A 65 -7.24 -32.35 -0.21
N ARG A 66 -6.78 -31.09 -0.09
CA ARG A 66 -5.69 -30.57 -0.92
C ARG A 66 -4.34 -31.11 -0.46
N THR A 67 -3.39 -31.16 -1.37
CA THR A 67 -1.99 -31.44 -1.00
C THR A 67 -1.42 -30.28 -0.17
N PRO A 68 -0.38 -30.53 0.65
CA PRO A 68 0.32 -29.46 1.39
C PRO A 68 0.78 -28.30 0.51
N GLY A 69 1.25 -28.59 -0.71
CA GLY A 69 1.70 -27.56 -1.66
C GLY A 69 0.56 -26.66 -2.14
N GLU A 70 -0.60 -27.25 -2.47
CA GLU A 70 -1.78 -26.51 -2.92
C GLU A 70 -2.40 -25.67 -1.79
N ALA A 71 -2.46 -26.23 -0.58
CA ALA A 71 -2.92 -25.51 0.61
C ALA A 71 -1.99 -24.32 0.93
N ALA A 72 -0.67 -24.52 0.84
CA ALA A 72 0.32 -23.46 1.01
C ALA A 72 0.19 -22.36 -0.06
N GLY A 73 -0.02 -22.75 -1.33
CA GLY A 73 -0.26 -21.81 -2.42
C GLY A 73 -1.53 -20.97 -2.22
N GLU A 74 -2.62 -21.59 -1.76
CA GLU A 74 -3.86 -20.89 -1.40
C GLU A 74 -3.64 -19.89 -0.26
N ALA A 75 -3.00 -20.31 0.82
CA ALA A 75 -2.70 -19.45 1.97
C ALA A 75 -1.80 -18.26 1.59
N GLY A 76 -0.73 -18.49 0.83
CA GLY A 76 0.15 -17.43 0.35
C GLY A 76 -0.57 -16.44 -0.59
N THR A 77 -1.46 -16.95 -1.45
CA THR A 77 -2.28 -16.10 -2.33
C THR A 77 -3.26 -15.24 -1.52
N ALA A 78 -3.92 -15.83 -0.52
CA ALA A 78 -4.84 -15.12 0.37
C ALA A 78 -4.10 -14.01 1.14
N LEU A 79 -2.91 -14.29 1.67
CA LEU A 79 -2.05 -13.31 2.34
C LEU A 79 -1.72 -12.11 1.45
N ILE A 80 -1.27 -12.37 0.22
CA ILE A 80 -0.94 -11.31 -0.75
C ILE A 80 -2.15 -10.45 -1.07
N ARG A 81 -3.34 -11.04 -1.24
CA ARG A 81 -4.58 -10.31 -1.53
C ARG A 81 -4.96 -9.39 -0.37
N VAL A 82 -5.01 -9.91 0.85
CA VAL A 82 -5.35 -9.12 2.04
C VAL A 82 -4.37 -7.97 2.22
N TRP A 83 -3.07 -8.20 2.01
CA TRP A 83 -2.07 -7.15 2.07
C TRP A 83 -2.27 -6.09 0.97
N ALA A 84 -2.57 -6.51 -0.26
CA ALA A 84 -2.79 -5.59 -1.37
C ALA A 84 -4.02 -4.71 -1.13
N ASP A 85 -5.12 -5.30 -0.66
CA ASP A 85 -6.36 -4.59 -0.32
C ASP A 85 -6.10 -3.56 0.80
N ALA A 86 -5.43 -3.98 1.89
CA ALA A 86 -5.06 -3.08 2.99
C ALA A 86 -4.17 -1.91 2.52
N ARG A 87 -3.25 -2.16 1.58
CA ARG A 87 -2.38 -1.12 1.01
C ARG A 87 -3.16 -0.14 0.14
N LEU A 88 -4.11 -0.62 -0.66
CA LEU A 88 -4.99 0.22 -1.47
C LEU A 88 -5.91 1.08 -0.58
N GLU A 89 -6.49 0.51 0.48
CA GLU A 89 -7.31 1.24 1.45
C GLU A 89 -6.51 2.29 2.22
N ALA A 90 -5.29 1.97 2.64
CA ALA A 90 -4.41 2.93 3.29
C ALA A 90 -4.09 4.09 2.34
N ARG A 91 -3.86 3.79 1.05
CA ARG A 91 -3.63 4.83 0.06
C ARG A 91 -4.87 5.71 -0.17
N ALA A 92 -6.04 5.10 -0.33
CA ALA A 92 -7.30 5.82 -0.50
C ALA A 92 -7.59 6.75 0.69
N ARG A 93 -7.31 6.32 1.92
CA ARG A 93 -7.42 7.16 3.12
C ARG A 93 -6.47 8.36 3.10
N LEU A 94 -5.22 8.16 2.68
CA LEU A 94 -4.26 9.26 2.55
C LEU A 94 -4.67 10.25 1.46
N ASP A 95 -5.19 9.76 0.34
CA ASP A 95 -5.66 10.62 -0.75
C ASP A 95 -6.93 11.40 -0.33
N ALA A 96 -7.85 10.78 0.44
CA ALA A 96 -9.01 11.46 1.01
C ALA A 96 -8.61 12.55 2.02
N GLN A 97 -7.67 12.27 2.92
CA GLN A 97 -7.15 13.26 3.88
C GLN A 97 -6.49 14.45 3.18
N ARG A 98 -5.82 14.23 2.04
CA ARG A 98 -5.26 15.31 1.22
C ARG A 98 -6.35 16.16 0.59
N ALA A 99 -7.41 15.55 0.08
CA ALA A 99 -8.54 16.27 -0.50
C ALA A 99 -9.30 17.10 0.55
N GLU A 100 -9.30 16.66 1.82
CA GLU A 100 -9.96 17.35 2.93
C GLU A 100 -9.11 18.50 3.53
N ASP A 101 -7.81 18.56 3.25
CA ASP A 101 -6.90 19.64 3.69
C ASP A 101 -6.27 20.39 2.49
N PRO A 102 -6.93 21.47 2.01
CA PRO A 102 -6.44 22.29 0.90
C PRO A 102 -5.08 22.95 1.16
N ALA A 103 -4.61 23.00 2.42
CA ALA A 103 -3.30 23.57 2.75
C ALA A 103 -2.14 22.64 2.37
N THR A 104 -2.40 21.35 2.13
CA THR A 104 -1.40 20.36 1.73
C THR A 104 -1.25 20.20 0.22
N GLU A 105 -2.14 20.80 -0.56
CA GLU A 105 -2.04 20.79 -2.01
C GLU A 105 -0.95 21.75 -2.48
N PRO A 106 -0.08 21.33 -3.42
CA PRO A 106 0.88 22.23 -4.03
C PRO A 106 0.15 23.36 -4.72
N VAL A 107 0.53 24.60 -4.43
CA VAL A 107 0.07 25.78 -5.15
C VAL A 107 1.18 26.29 -6.05
N VAL A 108 0.81 26.73 -7.24
CA VAL A 108 1.71 27.51 -8.11
C VAL A 108 1.38 28.99 -7.94
N VAL A 109 2.42 29.81 -7.87
CA VAL A 109 2.30 31.26 -7.76
C VAL A 109 2.71 31.87 -9.09
N CYS A 110 1.82 32.66 -9.69
CA CYS A 110 2.13 33.43 -10.87
C CYS A 110 2.99 34.64 -10.49
N THR A 111 3.79 35.15 -11.41
CA THR A 111 4.56 36.38 -11.23
C THR A 111 3.70 37.61 -10.88
N CYS A 112 2.40 37.60 -11.20
CA CYS A 112 1.46 38.65 -10.77
C CYS A 112 1.00 38.53 -9.30
N GLY A 113 1.42 37.49 -8.58
CA GLY A 113 1.04 37.23 -7.19
C GLY A 113 -0.21 36.36 -7.01
N THR A 114 -0.89 35.98 -8.10
CA THR A 114 -2.02 35.05 -8.03
C THR A 114 -1.54 33.64 -7.69
N SER A 115 -2.17 33.01 -6.69
CA SER A 115 -1.89 31.63 -6.29
C SER A 115 -3.09 30.73 -6.58
N VAL A 116 -2.86 29.61 -7.23
CA VAL A 116 -3.87 28.59 -7.52
C VAL A 116 -3.35 27.19 -7.20
N HIS A 117 -4.25 26.24 -7.06
CA HIS A 117 -3.89 24.83 -6.93
C HIS A 117 -3.14 24.35 -8.17
N ASP A 118 -2.03 23.62 -7.98
CA ASP A 118 -1.21 23.08 -9.06
C ASP A 118 -1.92 21.89 -9.72
N ASN A 119 -2.69 22.18 -10.76
CA ASN A 119 -3.39 21.18 -11.58
C ASN A 119 -3.23 21.49 -13.07
N ASP A 120 -3.67 20.55 -13.92
CA ASP A 120 -3.54 20.68 -15.39
C ASP A 120 -4.26 21.90 -15.95
N GLU A 121 -5.30 22.40 -15.28
CA GLU A 121 -6.01 23.61 -15.68
C GLU A 121 -5.22 24.88 -15.37
N ALA A 122 -4.68 24.99 -14.15
CA ALA A 122 -3.79 26.07 -13.74
C ALA A 122 -2.58 26.16 -14.68
N ARG A 123 -1.94 25.01 -14.99
CA ARG A 123 -0.74 24.96 -15.85
C ARG A 123 -0.98 25.39 -17.31
N ARG A 124 -2.22 25.43 -17.77
CA ARG A 124 -2.57 26.01 -19.08
C ARG A 124 -2.55 27.55 -19.08
N GLY A 125 -2.34 28.17 -17.92
CA GLY A 125 -2.31 29.62 -17.73
C GLY A 125 -3.69 30.18 -17.36
N HIS A 126 -3.72 31.39 -16.80
CA HIS A 126 -4.96 32.13 -16.59
C HIS A 126 -4.98 33.41 -17.43
N ALA A 127 -6.15 33.76 -17.96
CA ALA A 127 -6.38 35.04 -18.60
C ALA A 127 -7.00 36.00 -17.58
N ASP A 128 -6.31 37.10 -17.31
CA ASP A 128 -6.82 38.20 -16.49
C ASP A 128 -6.43 39.54 -17.12
N ALA A 129 -6.66 40.65 -16.42
CA ALA A 129 -6.32 41.97 -16.96
C ALA A 129 -4.81 42.19 -17.19
N TRP A 130 -3.94 41.34 -16.62
CA TRP A 130 -2.49 41.44 -16.70
C TRP A 130 -1.89 40.44 -17.70
N HIS A 131 -2.57 39.31 -17.95
CA HIS A 131 -2.10 38.26 -18.85
C HIS A 131 -2.86 38.21 -20.16
N SER A 132 -2.11 38.26 -21.27
CA SER A 132 -2.62 38.20 -22.64
C SER A 132 -1.78 37.22 -23.46
N GLU A 133 -2.18 36.96 -24.71
CA GLU A 133 -1.35 36.16 -25.65
C GLU A 133 0.08 36.71 -25.82
N LYS A 134 0.29 38.02 -25.60
CA LYS A 134 1.60 38.68 -25.68
C LYS A 134 2.37 38.69 -24.36
N SER A 135 1.72 38.33 -23.25
CA SER A 135 2.31 38.27 -21.90
C SER A 135 1.60 37.17 -21.11
N PRO A 136 1.93 35.89 -21.38
CA PRO A 136 1.24 34.77 -20.75
C PRO A 136 1.58 34.66 -19.26
N ALA A 137 0.65 34.12 -18.48
CA ALA A 137 0.91 33.78 -17.09
C ALA A 137 2.07 32.78 -16.99
N VAL A 138 3.08 33.12 -16.18
CA VAL A 138 4.22 32.24 -15.90
C VAL A 138 4.11 31.75 -14.47
N TRP A 139 4.06 30.44 -14.30
CA TRP A 139 3.97 29.78 -13.00
C TRP A 139 5.35 29.49 -12.43
N GLY A 140 5.55 29.85 -11.16
CA GLY A 140 6.69 29.40 -10.38
C GLY A 140 6.61 27.89 -10.05
N PRO A 141 7.66 27.32 -9.42
CA PRO A 141 7.63 25.95 -8.95
C PRO A 141 6.51 25.76 -7.90
N PRO A 142 5.91 24.56 -7.81
CA PRO A 142 4.89 24.29 -6.81
C PRO A 142 5.42 24.45 -5.38
N VAL A 143 4.63 25.09 -4.54
CA VAL A 143 4.93 25.36 -3.12
C VAL A 143 3.82 24.74 -2.26
N ILE A 144 4.19 24.02 -1.19
CA ILE A 144 3.22 23.57 -0.19
C ILE A 144 3.21 24.61 0.93
N ARG A 145 2.08 25.29 1.15
CA ARG A 145 1.98 26.33 2.18
C ARG A 145 2.24 25.71 3.56
N GLY A 146 3.17 26.27 4.33
CA GLY A 146 3.51 25.82 5.68
C GLY A 146 4.70 24.84 5.77
N ARG A 147 5.26 24.38 4.65
CA ARG A 147 6.55 23.67 4.65
C ARG A 147 7.66 24.68 4.36
N ALA A 148 8.52 24.95 5.33
CA ALA A 148 9.67 25.82 5.11
C ALA A 148 10.51 25.27 3.93
N THR A 149 10.70 26.09 2.90
CA THR A 149 11.64 25.80 1.81
C THR A 149 13.04 25.90 2.38
N THR A 150 13.70 24.75 2.57
CA THR A 150 15.15 24.68 2.81
C THR A 150 15.91 24.96 1.53
#